data_AF-A0A917FZG7-F1
#
_entry.id   AF-A0A917FZG7-F1
#
_cell.length_a   1.000
_cell.length_b   1.000
_cell.length_c   1.000
_cell.angle_alpha   90.00
_cell.angle_beta   90.00
_cell.angle_gamma   90.00
#
_symmetry.space_group_name_H-M   'P 1'
#
loop_
_entity.id
_entity.type
_entity.pdbx_description
1 polymer ?
#
loop_
_entity_poly.entity_id
_entity_poly.type
_entity_poly.pdbx_seq_one_letter_code
_entity_poly.pdbx_strand_id
1 'polypeptide(L)'
;MKEEVKDGLVAVASFAVLILATLSSQLPAYIGINSDERLLTVIGTFAFYALPLLLLQLGIRAIRYALAPLFVLHMLLAFSLVSMAASLARDGTLFVILSGLLALATHVQWFRTAFSRKV
;
A
#
# COMPACT_ATOMS: atom_id res chain seq x y z
N MET A 1 -18.31 -10.33 0.86
CA MET A 1 -17.36 -9.41 1.54
C MET A 1 -17.78 -7.97 1.24
N LYS A 2 -17.69 -7.04 2.20
CA LYS A 2 -18.03 -5.62 1.94
C LYS A 2 -17.04 -5.03 0.94
N GLU A 3 -17.49 -4.14 0.06
CA GLU A 3 -16.66 -3.55 -1.00
C GLU A 3 -15.45 -2.80 -0.44
N GLU A 4 -15.64 -2.01 0.60
CA GLU A 4 -14.55 -1.31 1.31
C GLU A 4 -13.52 -2.25 1.94
N VAL A 5 -13.91 -3.46 2.35
CA VAL A 5 -12.99 -4.46 2.92
C VAL A 5 -12.19 -5.11 1.79
N LYS A 6 -12.88 -5.47 0.70
CA LYS A 6 -12.27 -6.01 -0.52
C LYS A 6 -11.23 -5.03 -1.07
N ASP A 7 -11.63 -3.78 -1.29
CA ASP A 7 -10.77 -2.75 -1.85
C ASP A 7 -9.63 -2.41 -0.88
N GLY A 8 -9.87 -2.52 0.44
CA GLY A 8 -8.85 -2.32 1.46
C GLY A 8 -7.78 -3.41 1.43
N LEU A 9 -8.18 -4.67 1.27
CA LEU A 9 -7.25 -5.79 1.07
C LEU A 9 -6.44 -5.62 -0.23
N VAL A 10 -7.08 -5.17 -1.30
CA VAL A 10 -6.40 -4.91 -2.58
C VAL A 10 -5.39 -3.77 -2.45
N ALA A 11 -5.73 -2.70 -1.72
CA ALA A 11 -4.81 -1.60 -1.42
C ALA A 11 -3.58 -2.08 -0.63
N VAL A 12 -3.79 -2.85 0.44
CA VAL A 12 -2.72 -3.43 1.26
C VAL A 12 -1.84 -4.36 0.43
N ALA A 13 -2.44 -5.24 -0.38
CA ALA A 13 -1.69 -6.15 -1.24
C ALA A 13 -0.86 -5.40 -2.30
N SER A 14 -1.43 -4.35 -2.91
CA SER A 14 -0.72 -3.54 -3.90
C SER A 14 0.46 -2.79 -3.27
N PHE A 15 0.31 -2.30 -2.04
CA PHE A 15 1.43 -1.69 -1.30
C PHE A 15 2.52 -2.71 -0.98
N ALA A 16 2.16 -3.93 -0.54
CA ALA A 16 3.13 -4.99 -0.30
C ALA A 16 3.92 -5.37 -1.57
N VAL A 17 3.25 -5.40 -2.74
CA VAL A 17 3.91 -5.61 -4.04
C VAL A 17 4.90 -4.48 -4.33
N LEU A 18 4.55 -3.21 -4.06
CA LEU A 18 5.47 -2.09 -4.22
C LEU A 18 6.71 -2.22 -3.31
N ILE A 19 6.54 -2.62 -2.05
CA ILE A 19 7.66 -2.84 -1.14
C ILE A 19 8.57 -3.95 -1.67
N LEU A 20 8.01 -5.06 -2.15
CA LEU A 20 8.78 -6.14 -2.77
C LEU A 20 9.51 -5.68 -4.04
N ALA A 21 8.85 -4.90 -4.90
CA ALA A 21 9.45 -4.34 -6.09
C ALA A 21 10.63 -3.43 -5.73
N THR A 22 10.45 -2.58 -4.73
CA THR A 22 11.51 -1.68 -4.23
C THR A 22 12.68 -2.49 -3.71
N LEU A 23 12.44 -3.45 -2.82
CA LEU A 23 13.49 -4.27 -2.21
C LEU A 23 14.22 -5.15 -3.24
N SER A 24 13.55 -5.54 -4.32
CA SER A 24 14.14 -6.33 -5.41
C SER A 24 14.82 -5.49 -6.49
N SER A 25 14.78 -4.16 -6.37
CA SER A 25 15.44 -3.21 -7.26
C SER A 25 16.77 -2.72 -6.66
N GLN A 26 17.43 -1.77 -7.34
CA GLN A 26 18.63 -1.09 -6.80
C GLN A 26 18.29 0.03 -5.79
N LEU A 27 17.02 0.42 -5.65
CA LEU A 27 16.60 1.52 -4.75
C LEU A 27 17.03 1.35 -3.28
N PRO A 28 17.02 0.15 -2.66
CA PRO A 28 17.35 0.01 -1.24
C PRO A 28 18.75 0.54 -0.90
N ALA A 29 19.72 0.40 -1.82
CA ALA A 29 21.07 0.94 -1.67
C ALA A 29 21.09 2.48 -1.60
N TYR A 30 20.12 3.15 -2.21
CA TYR A 30 19.98 4.62 -2.19
C TYR A 30 19.22 5.13 -0.98
N ILE A 31 18.30 4.32 -0.43
CA ILE A 31 17.49 4.69 0.75
C ILE A 31 18.18 4.23 2.06
N GLY A 32 19.28 3.47 1.96
CA GLY A 32 19.98 2.94 3.14
C GLY A 32 19.18 1.85 3.87
N ILE A 33 18.32 1.11 3.16
CA ILE A 33 17.48 0.07 3.75
C ILE A 33 18.14 -1.30 3.56
N ASN A 34 18.38 -2.01 4.66
CA ASN A 34 18.84 -3.39 4.62
C ASN A 34 17.77 -4.30 4.01
N SER A 35 18.18 -5.09 3.03
CA SER A 35 17.24 -5.86 2.20
C SER A 35 16.88 -7.23 2.79
N ASP A 36 17.32 -7.54 4.01
CA ASP A 36 17.22 -8.89 4.58
C ASP A 36 15.86 -9.17 5.24
N GLU A 37 15.04 -8.14 5.48
CA GLU A 37 13.75 -8.28 6.17
C GLU A 37 12.51 -8.25 5.24
N ARG A 38 12.69 -8.42 3.92
CA ARG A 38 11.60 -8.22 2.91
C ARG A 38 10.32 -8.97 3.24
N LEU A 39 10.45 -10.25 3.62
CA LEU A 39 9.33 -11.13 3.96
C LEU A 39 8.63 -10.67 5.24
N LEU A 40 9.40 -10.27 6.25
CA LEU A 40 8.84 -9.76 7.51
C LEU A 40 8.12 -8.44 7.31
N THR A 41 8.63 -7.55 6.46
CA THR A 41 7.94 -6.29 6.12
C THR A 41 6.61 -6.55 5.42
N VAL A 42 6.57 -7.49 4.47
CA VAL A 42 5.34 -7.86 3.76
C VAL A 42 4.33 -8.50 4.70
N ILE A 43 4.73 -9.52 5.47
CA ILE A 43 3.86 -10.21 6.42
C ILE A 43 3.37 -9.24 7.50
N GLY A 44 4.25 -8.39 8.02
CA GLY A 44 3.93 -7.35 9.00
C GLY A 44 2.90 -6.36 8.46
N THR A 45 3.02 -5.97 7.18
CA THR A 45 2.02 -5.11 6.52
C THR A 45 0.65 -5.79 6.54
N PHE A 46 0.53 -7.04 6.08
CA PHE A 46 -0.77 -7.74 6.11
C PHE A 46 -1.30 -7.97 7.52
N ALA A 47 -0.45 -8.39 8.46
CA ALA A 47 -0.84 -8.66 9.84
C ALA A 47 -1.38 -7.42 10.54
N PHE A 48 -0.75 -6.25 10.32
CA PHE A 48 -1.17 -4.99 10.90
C PHE A 48 -2.59 -4.57 10.44
N TYR A 49 -2.95 -4.83 9.19
CA TYR A 49 -4.25 -4.47 8.63
C TYR A 49 -5.34 -5.53 8.81
N ALA A 50 -4.99 -6.76 9.19
CA ALA A 50 -5.94 -7.85 9.36
C ALA A 50 -7.04 -7.54 10.38
N LEU A 51 -6.67 -7.03 11.57
CA LEU A 51 -7.64 -6.71 12.61
C LEU A 51 -8.54 -5.51 12.24
N PRO A 52 -8.01 -4.35 11.79
CA PRO A 52 -8.85 -3.24 11.34
C PRO A 52 -9.83 -3.62 10.22
N LEU A 53 -9.38 -4.39 9.22
CA LEU A 53 -10.23 -4.81 8.10
C LEU A 53 -11.31 -5.82 8.55
N LEU A 54 -10.98 -6.70 9.51
CA LEU A 54 -11.96 -7.60 10.12
C LEU A 54 -13.04 -6.82 10.89
N LEU A 55 -12.65 -5.84 11.73
CA LEU A 55 -13.60 -5.00 12.46
C LEU A 55 -14.52 -4.21 11.52
N LEU A 56 -13.98 -3.74 10.39
CA LEU A 56 -14.76 -3.11 9.34
C LEU A 56 -15.75 -4.09 8.68
N GLN A 57 -15.31 -5.32 8.39
CA GLN A 57 -16.17 -6.41 7.90
C GLN A 57 -17.31 -6.72 8.87
N LEU A 58 -17.06 -6.67 10.18
CA LEU A 58 -18.05 -6.89 11.24
C LEU A 58 -19.04 -5.72 11.43
N GLY A 59 -18.78 -4.54 10.84
CA GLY A 59 -19.74 -3.42 10.89
C GLY A 59 -19.30 -2.22 11.71
N ILE A 60 -18.11 -2.24 12.31
CA ILE A 60 -17.58 -1.11 13.06
C ILE A 60 -17.06 -0.04 12.09
N ARG A 61 -17.99 0.79 11.57
CA ARG A 61 -17.68 1.80 10.54
C ARG A 61 -16.70 2.87 11.01
N ALA A 62 -16.59 3.11 12.31
CA ALA A 62 -15.64 4.07 12.88
C ALA A 62 -14.18 3.73 12.55
N ILE A 63 -13.86 2.45 12.29
CA ILE A 63 -12.49 2.00 11.94
C ILE A 63 -11.99 2.63 10.63
N ARG A 64 -12.89 3.09 9.74
CA ARG A 64 -12.51 3.82 8.51
C ARG A 64 -11.64 5.05 8.82
N TYR A 65 -11.91 5.73 9.94
CA TYR A 65 -11.16 6.92 10.34
C TYR A 65 -9.77 6.59 10.87
N ALA A 66 -9.57 5.38 11.42
CA ALA A 66 -8.24 4.89 11.81
C ALA A 66 -7.45 4.37 10.61
N LEU A 67 -8.12 3.72 9.65
CA LEU A 67 -7.52 3.23 8.42
C LEU A 67 -7.11 4.37 7.45
N ALA A 68 -7.89 5.45 7.40
CA ALA A 68 -7.63 6.58 6.52
C ALA A 68 -6.21 7.17 6.63
N PRO A 69 -5.71 7.60 7.81
CA PRO A 69 -4.36 8.15 7.93
C PRO A 69 -3.27 7.12 7.57
N LEU A 70 -3.48 5.84 7.88
CA LEU A 70 -2.56 4.77 7.51
C LEU A 70 -2.47 4.60 5.98
N PHE A 71 -3.61 4.67 5.30
CA PHE A 71 -3.68 4.58 3.84
C PHE A 71 -3.13 5.84 3.17
N VAL A 72 -3.30 7.02 3.77
CA VAL A 72 -2.61 8.24 3.31
C VAL A 72 -1.09 8.09 3.43
N LEU A 73 -0.59 7.53 4.54
CA LEU A 73 0.85 7.28 4.71
C LEU A 73 1.39 6.34 3.62
N HIS A 74 0.67 5.25 3.31
CA HIS A 74 1.01 4.38 2.19
C HIS A 74 1.07 5.12 0.86
N MET A 75 0.10 5.99 0.57
CA MET A 75 0.10 6.77 -0.66
C MET A 75 1.30 7.71 -0.73
N LEU A 76 1.66 8.39 0.37
CA LEU A 76 2.84 9.26 0.42
C LEU A 76 4.15 8.47 0.20
N LEU A 77 4.28 7.32 0.85
CA LEU A 77 5.42 6.42 0.65
C LEU A 77 5.48 5.91 -0.79
N ALA A 78 4.34 5.51 -1.35
CA ALA A 78 4.27 5.03 -2.73
C ALA A 78 4.66 6.13 -3.72
N PHE A 79 4.15 7.34 -3.53
CA PHE A 79 4.51 8.49 -4.35
C PHE A 79 6.01 8.83 -4.26
N SER A 80 6.59 8.78 -3.06
CA SER A 80 8.03 9.00 -2.87
C SER A 80 8.88 7.97 -3.62
N LEU A 81 8.53 6.67 -3.48
CA LEU A 81 9.23 5.59 -4.16
C LEU A 81 9.11 5.66 -5.69
N VAL A 82 7.91 5.98 -6.20
CA VAL A 82 7.70 6.21 -7.65
C VAL A 82 8.55 7.38 -8.14
N SER A 83 8.56 8.50 -7.41
CA SER A 83 9.33 9.69 -7.78
C SER A 83 10.83 9.39 -7.85
N MET A 84 11.34 8.66 -6.86
CA MET A 84 12.76 8.29 -6.80
C MET A 84 13.14 7.24 -7.86
N ALA A 85 12.25 6.27 -8.11
CA ALA A 85 12.42 5.28 -9.18
C ALA A 85 12.44 5.93 -10.57
N ALA A 86 11.58 6.93 -10.79
CA ALA A 86 11.53 7.72 -12.02
C ALA A 86 12.78 8.59 -12.20
N SER A 87 13.31 9.20 -11.13
CA SER A 87 14.52 10.02 -11.22
C SER A 87 15.79 9.22 -11.51
N LEU A 88 15.83 7.93 -11.13
CA LEU A 88 17.00 7.08 -11.35
C LEU A 88 17.05 6.44 -12.75
N ALA A 89 15.91 6.25 -13.43
CA ALA A 89 15.78 5.76 -14.82
C ALA A 89 16.73 4.60 -15.20
N ARG A 90 16.81 3.54 -14.38
CA ARG A 90 17.65 2.35 -14.60
C ARG A 90 16.85 1.05 -14.63
N ASP A 91 17.47 -0.01 -15.10
CA ASP A 91 16.91 -1.36 -15.12
C ASP A 91 16.40 -1.78 -13.73
N GLY A 92 15.16 -2.25 -13.67
CA GLY A 92 14.49 -2.66 -12.43
C GLY A 92 13.66 -1.57 -11.74
N THR A 93 13.75 -0.28 -12.12
CA THR A 93 12.93 0.78 -11.52
C THR A 93 11.53 0.89 -12.15
N LEU A 94 11.35 0.40 -13.39
CA LEU A 94 10.03 0.39 -14.05
C LEU A 94 8.99 -0.42 -13.26
N PHE A 95 9.39 -1.57 -12.70
CA PHE A 95 8.48 -2.39 -11.91
C PHE A 95 8.06 -1.69 -10.60
N VAL A 96 8.97 -0.92 -10.00
CA VAL A 96 8.66 -0.05 -8.84
C VAL A 96 7.66 1.04 -9.22
N ILE A 97 7.84 1.68 -10.38
CA ILE A 97 6.92 2.70 -10.88
C ILE A 97 5.52 2.12 -11.10
N LEU A 98 5.41 1.01 -11.82
CA LEU A 98 4.13 0.37 -12.14
C LEU A 98 3.40 -0.13 -10.88
N SER A 99 4.12 -0.80 -9.96
CA SER A 99 3.54 -1.26 -8.70
C SER A 99 3.17 -0.10 -7.78
N GLY A 100 3.92 1.00 -7.79
CA GLY A 100 3.62 2.20 -7.01
C GLY A 100 2.40 2.94 -7.52
N LEU A 101 2.24 3.07 -8.85
CA LEU A 101 1.03 3.63 -9.45
C LEU A 101 -0.21 2.76 -9.16
N LEU A 102 -0.06 1.43 -9.21
CA LEU A 102 -1.12 0.50 -8.82
C LEU A 102 -1.51 0.67 -7.33
N ALA A 103 -0.51 0.78 -6.44
CA ALA A 103 -0.74 1.05 -5.03
C ALA A 103 -1.52 2.36 -4.84
N LEU A 104 -1.11 3.45 -5.50
CA LEU A 104 -1.85 4.73 -5.44
C LEU A 104 -3.30 4.59 -5.92
N ALA A 105 -3.52 3.96 -7.07
CA ALA A 105 -4.85 3.79 -7.66
C ALA A 105 -5.79 2.99 -6.73
N THR A 106 -5.28 1.92 -6.13
CA THR A 106 -6.07 1.05 -5.24
C THR A 106 -6.38 1.71 -3.89
N HIS A 107 -5.50 2.56 -3.36
CA HIS A 107 -5.80 3.35 -2.17
C HIS A 107 -6.87 4.41 -2.46
N VAL A 108 -6.80 5.10 -3.60
CA VAL A 108 -7.86 6.04 -4.03
C VAL A 108 -9.20 5.32 -4.17
N GLN A 109 -9.20 4.14 -4.78
CA GLN A 109 -10.40 3.32 -4.92
C GLN A 109 -11.00 2.93 -3.56
N TRP A 110 -10.16 2.57 -2.58
CA TRP A 110 -10.62 2.32 -1.21
C TRP A 110 -11.28 3.55 -0.57
N PHE A 111 -10.68 4.74 -0.69
CA PHE A 111 -11.30 5.97 -0.18
C PHE A 111 -12.68 6.21 -0.80
N ARG A 112 -12.82 5.97 -2.12
CA ARG A 112 -14.10 6.08 -2.81
C ARG A 112 -15.12 5.11 -2.22
N THR A 113 -14.78 3.85 -1.97
CA THR A 113 -15.74 2.87 -1.42
C THR A 113 -16.01 3.02 0.07
N ALA A 114 -15.00 3.38 0.87
CA ALA A 114 -15.13 3.58 2.31
C ALA A 114 -15.89 4.86 2.68
N PHE A 115 -15.84 5.91 1.85
CA PHE A 115 -16.49 7.21 2.15
C PHE A 115 -17.59 7.60 1.17
N SER A 116 -17.86 6.80 0.13
CA SER A 116 -19.07 6.98 -0.67
C SER A 116 -20.29 6.86 0.23
N ARG A 117 -21.11 7.92 0.25
CA ARG A 117 -22.48 7.82 0.74
C ARG A 117 -23.20 6.89 -0.24
N LYS A 118 -23.51 5.66 0.19
CA LYS A 118 -24.60 4.92 -0.43
C LYS A 118 -25.86 5.72 -0.12
N VAL A 119 -26.29 6.55 -1.09
CA VAL A 119 -27.62 7.14 -1.14
C VAL A 119 -28.61 6.02 -1.37
#